data_AF-A0A8S2ZLD4-F1
#
_entry.id   AF-A0A8S2ZLD4-F1
#
_cell.length_a   1.000
_cell.length_b   1.000
_cell.length_c   1.000
_cell.angle_alpha   90.00
_cell.angle_beta   90.00
_cell.angle_gamma   90.00
#
_symmetry.space_group_name_H-M   'P 1'
#
loop_
_entity.id
_entity.type
_entity.pdbx_description
1 polymer ?
#
loop_
_entity_poly.entity_id
_entity_poly.type
_entity_poly.pdbx_seq_one_letter_code
_entity_poly.pdbx_strand_id
1 'polypeptide(L)'
;MAQHEQQRFINRLANEKSSYLQQHAHNPVNWYPWSREAFEKSRTENKPIFLSIGYSTCHWCHVMEHESFENNEIAKILNDRFIAIKVDREERPDVDRVYMTYFQ
;
A
#
# COMPACT_ATOMS: atom_id res chain seq x y z
N MET A 1 -19.48 -20.46 19.03
CA MET A 1 -18.56 -19.30 19.11
C MET A 1 -17.50 -19.52 18.03
N ALA A 2 -17.74 -18.99 16.83
CA ALA A 2 -16.81 -19.14 15.72
C ALA A 2 -15.57 -18.30 16.00
N GLN A 3 -14.43 -18.97 16.14
CA GLN A 3 -13.13 -18.34 16.27
C GLN A 3 -12.80 -17.70 14.92
N HIS A 4 -12.83 -16.36 14.86
CA HIS A 4 -12.26 -15.64 13.72
C HIS A 4 -10.74 -15.76 13.81
N GLU A 5 -10.15 -16.76 13.13
CA GLU A 5 -8.73 -16.76 12.81
C GLU A 5 -8.44 -15.49 12.00
N GLN A 6 -7.92 -14.45 12.67
CA GLN A 6 -7.38 -13.28 11.99
C GLN A 6 -6.17 -13.74 11.19
N GLN A 7 -6.38 -13.92 9.88
CA GLN A 7 -5.34 -14.27 8.93
C GLN A 7 -4.26 -13.18 9.00
N ARG A 8 -3.11 -13.50 9.63
CA ARG A 8 -1.97 -12.57 9.71
C ARG A 8 -1.29 -12.53 8.35
N PHE A 9 -1.70 -11.59 7.51
CA PHE A 9 -0.98 -11.29 6.29
C PHE A 9 0.37 -10.68 6.65
N ILE A 10 1.40 -10.98 5.86
CA ILE A 10 2.70 -10.30 5.93
C ILE A 10 3.08 -9.99 4.49
N ASN A 11 3.06 -8.70 4.14
CA ASN A 11 3.49 -8.22 2.85
C ASN A 11 4.94 -7.69 2.91
N ARG A 12 5.43 -7.14 1.79
CA ARG A 12 6.84 -6.74 1.64
C ARG A 12 7.24 -5.58 2.56
N LEU A 13 6.27 -4.78 3.01
CA LEU A 13 6.53 -3.62 3.88
C LEU A 13 7.06 -4.02 5.26
N ALA A 14 6.93 -5.29 5.67
CA ALA A 14 7.54 -5.80 6.90
C ALA A 14 9.07 -5.62 6.96
N ASN A 15 9.72 -5.48 5.80
CA ASN A 15 11.18 -5.31 5.69
C ASN A 15 11.61 -3.85 5.53
N GLU A 16 10.68 -2.91 5.47
CA GLU A 16 10.99 -1.48 5.31
C GLU A 16 11.48 -0.87 6.62
N LYS A 17 12.23 0.23 6.54
CA LYS A 17 12.72 0.95 7.73
C LYS A 17 11.72 1.96 8.27
N SER A 18 10.89 2.53 7.39
CA SER A 18 9.81 3.44 7.78
C SER A 18 8.83 2.74 8.72
N SER A 19 8.65 3.32 9.90
CA SER A 19 7.62 2.88 10.85
C SER A 19 6.21 3.04 10.27
N TYR A 20 5.99 4.01 9.38
CA TYR A 20 4.71 4.19 8.69
C TYR A 20 4.44 3.02 7.73
N LEU A 21 5.43 2.61 6.93
CA LEU A 21 5.26 1.46 6.04
C LEU A 21 5.07 0.15 6.80
N GLN A 22 5.81 -0.05 7.89
CA GLN A 22 5.66 -1.25 8.72
C GLN A 22 4.27 -1.38 9.34
N GLN A 23 3.57 -0.29 9.65
CA GLN A 23 2.19 -0.34 10.15
C GLN A 23 1.24 -1.04 9.16
N HIS A 24 1.49 -0.87 7.86
CA HIS A 24 0.70 -1.49 6.78
C HIS A 24 1.17 -2.90 6.38
N ALA A 25 2.20 -3.45 7.06
CA ALA A 25 2.80 -4.74 6.71
C ALA A 25 1.84 -5.93 6.88
N HIS A 26 0.81 -5.77 7.70
CA HIS A 26 -0.17 -6.80 8.00
C HIS A 26 -1.50 -6.65 7.25
N ASN A 27 -1.59 -5.67 6.35
CA ASN A 27 -2.81 -5.46 5.57
C ASN A 27 -2.97 -6.58 4.54
N PRO A 28 -4.21 -7.05 4.28
CA PRO A 28 -4.49 -8.06 3.26
C PRO A 28 -4.15 -7.61 1.84
N VAL A 29 -4.04 -6.29 1.61
CA VAL A 29 -3.48 -5.75 0.37
C VAL A 29 -2.00 -6.12 0.28
N ASN A 30 -1.59 -6.70 -0.85
CA ASN A 30 -0.23 -7.12 -1.13
C ASN A 30 0.64 -5.92 -1.52
N TRP A 31 0.92 -5.06 -0.53
CA TRP A 31 1.68 -3.84 -0.74
C TRP A 31 3.13 -4.13 -1.14
N TYR A 32 3.59 -3.33 -2.09
CA TYR A 32 4.98 -3.17 -2.45
C TYR A 32 5.49 -1.83 -1.94
N PRO A 33 6.76 -1.74 -1.50
CA PRO A 33 7.43 -0.46 -1.37
C PRO A 33 7.69 0.13 -2.77
N TRP A 34 8.00 1.43 -2.82
CA TRP A 34 8.46 2.08 -4.05
C TRP A 34 9.78 1.45 -4.52
N SER A 35 9.67 0.50 -5.44
CA SER A 35 10.77 -0.41 -5.78
C SER A 35 10.74 -0.82 -7.24
N ARG A 36 11.92 -1.16 -7.78
CA ARG A 36 12.06 -1.67 -9.14
C ARG A 36 11.24 -2.95 -9.36
N GLU A 37 11.18 -3.83 -8.36
CA GLU A 37 10.37 -5.06 -8.38
C GLU A 37 8.90 -4.76 -8.69
N ALA A 38 8.31 -3.75 -8.03
CA ALA A 38 6.92 -3.38 -8.25
C ALA A 38 6.66 -2.89 -9.69
N PHE A 39 7.55 -2.06 -10.23
CA PHE A 39 7.44 -1.55 -11.59
C PHE A 39 7.65 -2.64 -12.65
N GLU A 40 8.57 -3.58 -12.41
CA GLU A 40 8.78 -4.73 -13.30
C GLU A 40 7.58 -5.67 -13.27
N LYS A 41 7.02 -5.94 -12.08
CA LYS A 41 5.80 -6.75 -11.95
C LYS A 41 4.61 -6.13 -12.66
N SER A 42 4.41 -4.81 -12.55
CA SER A 42 3.35 -4.10 -13.26
C SER A 42 3.46 -4.25 -14.78
N ARG A 43 4.68 -4.16 -15.32
CA ARG A 43 4.94 -4.39 -16.75
C ARG A 43 4.71 -5.84 -17.17
N THR A 44 5.23 -6.80 -16.41
CA THR A 44 5.13 -8.22 -16.73
C THR A 44 3.69 -8.73 -16.64
N GLU A 45 2.93 -8.32 -15.62
CA GLU A 45 1.53 -8.72 -15.45
C GLU A 45 0.55 -7.84 -16.24
N ASN A 46 1.04 -6.79 -16.90
CA ASN A 46 0.24 -5.77 -17.58
C ASN A 46 -0.88 -5.22 -16.68
N LYS A 47 -0.56 -4.98 -15.41
CA LYS A 47 -1.49 -4.44 -14.40
C LYS A 47 -1.15 -3.00 -14.07
N PRO A 48 -2.14 -2.11 -13.98
CA PRO A 48 -1.91 -0.73 -13.54
C PRO A 48 -1.37 -0.68 -12.10
N ILE A 49 -0.65 0.40 -11.79
CA ILE A 49 -0.14 0.66 -10.45
C ILE A 49 -1.19 1.43 -9.66
N PHE A 50 -1.53 0.91 -8.48
CA PHE A 50 -2.28 1.66 -7.48
C PHE A 50 -1.28 2.29 -6.50
N LEU A 51 -1.04 3.60 -6.64
CA LEU A 51 -0.08 4.31 -5.83
C LEU A 51 -0.77 5.00 -4.64
N SER A 52 -0.37 4.64 -3.42
CA SER A 52 -0.86 5.25 -2.19
C SER A 52 0.31 5.90 -1.43
N ILE A 53 0.37 7.22 -1.48
CA ILE A 53 1.34 8.04 -0.77
C ILE A 53 0.68 8.53 0.53
N GLY A 54 1.37 8.40 1.65
CA GLY A 54 0.87 8.91 2.93
C GLY A 54 2.00 9.23 3.90
N TYR A 55 1.62 9.67 5.09
CA TYR A 55 2.51 9.99 6.20
C TYR A 55 1.78 9.71 7.51
N SER A 56 2.55 9.52 8.60
CA SER A 56 2.09 8.98 9.88
C SER A 56 0.95 9.76 10.56
N THR A 57 0.78 11.05 10.26
CA THR A 57 -0.23 11.93 10.90
C THR A 57 -1.43 12.26 10.01
N CYS A 58 -1.61 11.56 8.88
CA CYS A 58 -2.75 11.79 7.99
C CYS A 58 -4.03 11.13 8.52
N HIS A 59 -5.00 11.96 8.94
CA HIS A 59 -6.31 11.51 9.44
C HIS A 59 -7.08 10.63 8.45
N TRP A 60 -7.07 10.97 7.15
CA TRP A 60 -7.81 10.23 6.13
C TRP A 60 -7.13 8.93 5.68
N CYS A 61 -5.82 8.78 5.90
CA CYS A 61 -5.12 7.51 5.67
C CYS A 61 -5.60 6.43 6.65
N HIS A 62 -5.86 6.80 7.92
CA HIS A 62 -6.42 5.89 8.92
C HIS A 62 -7.86 5.48 8.59
N VAL A 63 -8.70 6.42 8.14
CA VAL A 63 -10.10 6.12 7.75
C VAL A 63 -10.14 5.17 6.54
N MET A 64 -9.34 5.45 5.51
CA MET A 64 -9.25 4.59 4.32
C MET A 64 -8.67 3.21 4.63
N GLU A 65 -7.70 3.14 5.55
CA GLU A 65 -7.14 1.87 6.01
C GLU A 65 -8.21 1.00 6.68
N HIS A 66 -8.94 1.56 7.63
CA HIS A 66 -9.94 0.82 8.40
C HIS A 66 -11.16 0.40 7.55
N GLU A 67 -11.61 1.26 6.64
CA GLU A 67 -12.81 0.98 5.83
C GLU A 67 -12.52 0.16 4.57
N SER A 68 -11.28 0.23 4.04
CA SER A 68 -10.96 -0.37 2.73
C SER A 68 -9.79 -1.36 2.76
N PHE A 69 -8.66 -1.02 3.38
CA PHE A 69 -7.45 -1.84 3.22
C PHE A 69 -7.35 -3.01 4.20
N GLU A 70 -8.10 -2.99 5.31
CA GLU A 70 -8.27 -4.14 6.22
C GLU A 70 -9.37 -5.11 5.76
N ASN A 71 -10.19 -4.71 4.78
CA ASN A 71 -11.28 -5.55 4.26
C ASN A 71 -10.75 -6.55 3.22
N ASN A 72 -10.89 -7.85 3.51
CA ASN A 72 -10.41 -8.93 2.65
C ASN A 72 -11.03 -8.93 1.23
N GLU A 73 -12.29 -8.51 1.07
CA GLU A 73 -12.94 -8.46 -0.24
C GLU A 73 -12.37 -7.35 -1.12
N ILE A 74 -12.17 -6.16 -0.53
CA ILE A 74 -11.57 -5.01 -1.21
C ILE A 74 -10.10 -5.31 -1.54
N ALA A 75 -9.37 -5.87 -0.58
CA ALA A 75 -7.98 -6.26 -0.78
C ALA A 75 -7.83 -7.30 -1.90
N LYS A 76 -8.75 -8.26 -2.00
CA LYS A 76 -8.79 -9.21 -3.11
C LYS A 76 -8.94 -8.49 -4.45
N ILE A 77 -9.88 -7.56 -4.58
CA ILE A 77 -10.09 -6.79 -5.82
C ILE A 77 -8.83 -6.00 -6.18
N LEU A 78 -8.20 -5.35 -5.19
CA LEU A 78 -6.97 -4.59 -5.39
C LEU A 78 -5.82 -5.50 -5.85
N ASN A 79 -5.61 -6.62 -5.17
CA ASN A 79 -4.56 -7.58 -5.49
C ASN A 79 -4.74 -8.23 -6.87
N ASP A 80 -5.99 -8.48 -7.27
CA ASP A 80 -6.30 -9.10 -8.55
C ASP A 80 -6.07 -8.12 -9.72
N ARG A 81 -6.34 -6.83 -9.51
CA ARG A 81 -6.39 -5.83 -10.60
C ARG A 81 -5.19 -4.88 -10.66
N PHE A 82 -4.46 -4.71 -9.56
CA PHE A 82 -3.41 -3.69 -9.46
C PHE A 82 -2.11 -4.24 -8.88
N ILE A 83 -1.01 -3.55 -9.19
CA ILE A 83 0.19 -3.59 -8.36
C ILE A 83 0.11 -2.44 -7.36
N ALA A 84 -0.21 -2.77 -6.11
CA ALA A 84 -0.39 -1.79 -5.05
C ALA A 84 0.97 -1.36 -4.46
N ILE A 85 1.30 -0.07 -4.56
CA ILE A 85 2.54 0.52 -4.04
C ILE A 85 2.21 1.50 -2.92
N LYS A 86 2.82 1.30 -1.75
CA LYS A 86 2.75 2.23 -0.62
C LYS A 86 4.03 3.05 -0.55
N VAL A 87 3.91 4.36 -0.33
CA VAL A 87 5.04 5.27 -0.21
C VAL A 87 4.90 6.10 1.05
N ASP A 88 5.99 6.18 1.80
CA ASP A 88 6.14 7.16 2.87
C ASP A 88 6.65 8.47 2.29
N ARG A 89 5.85 9.52 2.42
CA ARG A 89 6.20 10.87 1.99
C ARG A 89 7.42 11.43 2.72
N GLU A 90 7.64 11.05 3.97
CA GLU A 90 8.77 11.56 4.77
C GLU A 90 10.10 10.99 4.28
N GLU A 91 10.12 9.73 3.82
CA GLU A 91 11.30 9.12 3.20
C GLU A 91 11.47 9.52 1.72
N ARG A 92 10.35 9.77 1.01
CA ARG A 92 10.33 10.05 -0.44
C ARG A 92 9.54 11.31 -0.80
N PRO A 93 9.99 12.49 -0.35
CA PRO A 93 9.37 13.77 -0.72
C PRO A 93 9.50 14.08 -2.22
N ASP A 94 10.47 13.45 -2.91
CA ASP A 94 10.65 13.52 -4.35
C ASP A 94 9.44 12.96 -5.12
N VAL A 95 8.94 11.80 -4.69
CA VAL A 95 7.80 11.12 -5.34
C VAL A 95 6.53 11.92 -5.10
N ASP A 96 6.28 12.35 -3.86
CA ASP A 96 5.13 13.18 -3.49
C ASP A 96 5.06 14.46 -4.34
N ARG A 97 6.19 15.16 -4.49
CA ARG A 97 6.25 16.41 -5.24
C ARG A 97 5.90 16.22 -6.71
N VAL A 98 6.33 15.14 -7.36
CA VAL A 98 5.99 14.88 -8.77
C VAL A 98 4.48 14.69 -8.95
N TYR A 99 3.84 13.92 -8.07
CA TYR A 99 2.41 13.64 -8.19
C TYR A 99 1.50 14.77 -7.68
N MET A 100 1.98 15.62 -6.75
CA MET A 100 1.27 16.84 -6.36
C MET A 100 1.39 17.96 -7.41
N THR A 101 2.52 18.05 -8.12
CA THR A 101 2.73 19.10 -9.14
C THR A 101 2.01 18.78 -10.46
N TYR A 102 1.59 17.52 -10.67
CA TYR A 102 0.90 17.10 -11.90
C TYR A 102 -0.58 17.51 -11.99
N PHE A 103 -1.12 18.14 -10.95
CA PHE A 103 -2.39 18.89 -11.01
C PHE A 103 -2.10 20.36 -11.38
N GLN A 104 -1.90 20.65 -12.66
CA GLN A 104 -2.07 21.99 -13.25
C GLN A 104 -2.94 21.90 -14.49
#